data_AF-A0A2X1NBQ5-F1
#
_entry.id   AF-A0A2X1NBQ5-F1
#
_cell.length_a   1.000
_cell.length_b   1.000
_cell.length_c   1.000
_cell.angle_alpha   90.00
_cell.angle_beta   90.00
_cell.angle_gamma   90.00
#
_symmetry.space_group_name_H-M   'P 1'
#
loop_
_entity.id
_entity.type
_entity.pdbx_description
1 polymer ?
#
loop_
_entity_poly.entity_id
_entity_poly.type
_entity_poly.pdbx_seq_one_letter_code
_entity_poly.pdbx_strand_id
1 'polypeptide(L)'
;MLAVNIPGLKSGELVLDGKTLGDIYLGKIKKWDDEAIAKLNPGLKLPSQNIAVVRRADGSGTSFVFTSYLAKVNEEWKNNVGTGSTVKWPIGLGGKGNDGIAAFVQRLPGAIGYVEYAYAKQNNLAYTKLISADGKPVSPTEENFANAAKGADWSKTFAQDLTNQKGEDAWPITSTTFILIHKDQKKPEQGTEVLKFFDWAYKTGAKQANDLDYASLPDSVVEQVRAAWKTNIKDSSGKPLY
;
A
#
# COMPACT_ATOMS: atom_id res chain seq x y z
N MET A 1 -3.78 1.27 -2.74
CA MET A 1 -4.53 1.84 -3.88
C MET A 1 -5.39 3.02 -3.41
N LEU A 2 -6.10 3.70 -4.33
CA LEU A 2 -7.02 4.78 -4.00
C LEU A 2 -8.44 4.33 -4.31
N ALA A 3 -9.24 4.13 -3.26
CA ALA A 3 -10.67 3.91 -3.39
C ALA A 3 -11.37 5.27 -3.55
N VAL A 4 -12.34 5.33 -4.46
CA VAL A 4 -13.08 6.55 -4.80
C VAL A 4 -14.57 6.30 -4.87
N ASN A 5 -15.36 7.34 -4.60
CA ASN A 5 -16.80 7.32 -4.78
C ASN A 5 -17.20 8.51 -5.65
N ILE A 6 -17.21 8.31 -6.97
CA ILE A 6 -17.48 9.37 -7.95
C ILE A 6 -18.68 8.91 -8.78
N PRO A 7 -19.80 9.64 -8.75
CA PRO A 7 -20.99 9.28 -9.50
C PRO A 7 -20.70 9.08 -10.98
N GLY A 8 -21.14 7.93 -11.51
CA GLY A 8 -21.00 7.59 -12.93
C GLY A 8 -19.65 7.02 -13.35
N LEU A 9 -18.66 6.95 -12.46
CA LEU A 9 -17.36 6.34 -12.73
C LEU A 9 -17.25 4.95 -12.11
N LYS A 10 -16.70 4.02 -12.89
CA LYS A 10 -16.43 2.63 -12.47
C LYS A 10 -14.97 2.44 -12.10
N SER A 11 -14.69 1.27 -11.53
CA SER A 11 -13.34 0.89 -11.14
C SER A 11 -12.39 0.86 -12.34
N GLY A 12 -11.21 1.44 -12.17
CA GLY A 12 -10.16 1.48 -13.20
C GLY A 12 -10.39 2.47 -14.34
N GLU A 13 -11.49 3.23 -14.35
CA GLU A 13 -11.72 4.27 -15.35
C GLU A 13 -10.87 5.51 -15.08
N LEU A 14 -10.84 5.99 -13.83
CA LEU A 14 -10.07 7.17 -13.46
C LEU A 14 -8.57 6.88 -13.32
N VAL A 15 -7.74 7.74 -13.91
CA VAL A 15 -6.28 7.75 -13.78
C VAL A 15 -5.86 8.97 -12.96
N LEU A 16 -4.95 8.77 -12.00
CA LEU A 16 -4.26 9.87 -11.31
C LEU A 16 -2.75 9.67 -11.43
N ASP A 17 -1.99 10.76 -11.41
CA ASP A 17 -0.54 10.72 -11.24
C ASP A 17 -0.15 11.11 -9.81
N GLY A 18 1.13 10.92 -9.47
CA GLY A 18 1.64 11.21 -8.12
C GLY A 18 1.54 12.69 -7.74
N LYS A 19 1.77 13.60 -8.69
CA LYS A 19 1.73 15.04 -8.45
C LYS A 19 0.33 15.51 -8.09
N THR A 20 -0.65 15.18 -8.93
CA THR A 20 -2.08 15.47 -8.77
C THR A 20 -2.62 14.84 -7.50
N LEU A 21 -2.24 13.59 -7.21
CA LEU A 21 -2.64 12.92 -5.97
C LEU A 21 -2.09 13.65 -4.73
N GLY A 22 -0.84 14.09 -4.76
CA GLY A 22 -0.27 14.91 -3.70
C GLY A 22 -1.02 16.23 -3.52
N ASP A 23 -1.37 16.90 -4.62
CA ASP A 23 -2.12 18.17 -4.59
C ASP A 23 -3.55 18.02 -4.06
N ILE A 24 -4.20 16.87 -4.31
CA ILE A 24 -5.49 16.52 -3.69
C ILE A 24 -5.34 16.42 -2.17
N TYR A 25 -4.32 15.69 -1.68
CA TYR A 25 -4.10 15.50 -0.24
C TYR A 25 -3.52 16.74 0.46
N LEU A 26 -2.93 17.69 -0.30
CA LEU A 26 -2.61 19.04 0.15
C LEU A 26 -3.84 19.97 0.20
N GLY A 27 -4.98 19.56 -0.38
CA GLY A 27 -6.21 20.35 -0.45
C GLY A 27 -6.18 21.46 -1.51
N LYS A 28 -5.23 21.39 -2.47
CA LYS A 28 -5.10 22.35 -3.58
C LYS A 28 -6.11 22.05 -4.68
N ILE A 29 -6.27 20.77 -5.01
CA ILE A 29 -7.30 20.28 -5.92
C ILE A 29 -8.52 19.88 -5.10
N LYS A 30 -9.63 20.58 -5.32
CA LYS A 30 -10.83 20.49 -4.48
C LYS A 30 -12.05 19.89 -5.18
N LYS A 31 -12.02 19.74 -6.50
CA LYS A 31 -13.12 19.20 -7.29
C LYS A 31 -12.63 18.14 -8.27
N TRP A 32 -13.49 17.18 -8.60
CA TRP A 32 -13.17 16.08 -9.51
C TRP A 32 -13.05 16.50 -10.98
N ASP A 33 -13.62 17.63 -11.38
CA ASP A 33 -13.51 18.23 -12.72
C ASP A 33 -12.34 19.22 -12.86
N ASP A 34 -11.43 19.26 -11.88
CA ASP A 34 -10.24 20.09 -11.94
C ASP A 34 -9.40 19.80 -13.21
N GLU A 35 -8.82 20.85 -13.79
CA GLU A 35 -8.02 20.77 -15.02
C GLU A 35 -6.90 19.73 -14.93
N ALA A 36 -6.23 19.59 -13.77
CA ALA A 36 -5.17 18.60 -13.60
C ALA A 36 -5.69 17.17 -13.71
N ILE A 37 -6.88 16.90 -13.17
CA ILE A 37 -7.54 15.59 -13.26
C ILE A 37 -8.07 15.37 -14.68
N ALA A 38 -8.69 16.37 -15.29
CA ALA A 38 -9.24 16.29 -16.64
C ALA A 38 -8.16 15.99 -17.70
N LYS A 39 -6.97 16.60 -17.58
CA LYS A 39 -5.83 16.34 -18.47
C LYS A 39 -5.38 14.87 -18.45
N LEU A 40 -5.43 14.22 -17.30
CA LEU A 40 -5.07 12.80 -17.14
C LEU A 40 -6.16 11.85 -17.67
N ASN A 41 -7.36 12.36 -17.91
CA ASN A 41 -8.56 11.57 -18.18
C ASN A 41 -9.32 12.08 -19.42
N PRO A 42 -8.67 12.20 -20.59
CA PRO A 42 -9.32 12.75 -21.78
C PRO A 42 -10.53 11.90 -22.18
N GLY A 43 -11.68 12.55 -22.36
CA GLY A 43 -12.93 11.90 -22.75
C GLY A 43 -13.78 11.34 -21.61
N LEU A 44 -13.29 11.34 -20.36
CA LEU A 44 -14.13 11.02 -19.20
C LEU A 44 -15.00 12.21 -18.79
N LYS A 45 -16.26 11.92 -18.46
CA LYS A 45 -17.20 12.92 -17.93
C LYS A 45 -16.99 13.07 -16.43
N LEU A 46 -16.17 14.05 -16.05
CA LEU A 46 -15.88 14.34 -14.64
C LEU A 46 -16.96 15.26 -14.04
N PRO A 47 -17.54 14.93 -12.86
CA PRO A 47 -18.55 15.75 -12.22
C PRO A 47 -17.92 16.96 -11.51
N SER A 48 -18.64 18.09 -11.46
CA SER A 48 -18.25 19.28 -10.67
C SER A 48 -18.48 19.12 -9.16
N GLN A 49 -18.03 17.98 -8.62
CA GLN A 49 -18.23 17.54 -7.26
C GLN A 49 -16.99 17.80 -6.42
N ASN A 50 -17.19 18.24 -5.18
CA ASN A 50 -16.08 18.44 -4.24
C ASN A 50 -15.43 17.10 -3.88
N ILE A 51 -14.10 17.11 -3.73
CA ILE A 51 -13.32 15.97 -3.28
C ILE A 51 -13.36 15.90 -1.76
N ALA A 52 -13.88 14.80 -1.22
CA ALA A 52 -13.87 14.52 0.21
C ALA A 52 -12.67 13.62 0.56
N VAL A 53 -11.56 14.24 0.94
CA VAL A 53 -10.34 13.49 1.32
C VAL A 53 -10.56 12.69 2.61
N VAL A 54 -10.18 11.42 2.59
CA VAL A 54 -10.19 10.51 3.74
C VAL A 54 -8.78 9.96 3.96
N ARG A 55 -8.33 9.96 5.21
CA ARG A 55 -7.01 9.51 5.64
C ARG A 55 -7.13 8.70 6.93
N ARG A 56 -6.04 8.06 7.37
CA ARG A 56 -6.02 7.33 8.64
C ARG A 56 -6.06 8.28 9.85
N ALA A 57 -6.77 7.86 10.89
CA ALA A 57 -6.79 8.51 12.19
C ALA A 57 -5.74 7.94 13.16
N ASP A 58 -5.42 6.66 13.01
CA ASP A 58 -4.52 5.88 13.85
C ASP A 58 -3.10 5.74 13.24
N GLY A 59 -2.13 5.40 14.07
CA GLY A 59 -0.77 5.06 13.62
C GLY A 59 -0.79 3.89 12.64
N SER A 60 -0.30 4.10 11.42
CA SER A 60 -0.62 3.25 10.28
C SER A 60 0.56 3.00 9.36
N GLY A 61 0.91 1.73 9.15
CA GLY A 61 1.87 1.32 8.11
C GLY A 61 1.41 1.71 6.69
N THR A 62 0.12 1.61 6.41
CA THR A 62 -0.44 2.06 5.12
C THR A 62 -0.23 3.57 4.91
N SER A 63 -0.30 4.36 5.98
CA SER A 63 0.00 5.80 5.92
C SER A 63 1.48 6.05 5.74
N PHE A 64 2.34 5.27 6.40
CA PHE A 64 3.78 5.34 6.16
C PHE A 64 4.10 5.11 4.67
N VAL A 65 3.57 4.04 4.07
CA VAL A 65 3.77 3.73 2.64
C VAL A 65 3.21 4.83 1.74
N PHE A 66 1.98 5.27 1.99
CA PHE A 66 1.32 6.29 1.18
C PHE A 66 2.06 7.63 1.23
N THR A 67 2.44 8.09 2.43
CA THR A 67 3.18 9.35 2.60
C THR A 67 4.61 9.27 2.07
N SER A 68 5.26 8.10 2.15
CA SER A 68 6.55 7.83 1.52
C SER A 68 6.48 7.99 0.01
N TYR A 69 5.44 7.44 -0.61
CA TYR A 69 5.18 7.62 -2.04
C TYR A 69 4.97 9.10 -2.37
N LEU A 70 4.07 9.79 -1.67
CA LEU A 70 3.78 11.21 -1.93
C LEU A 70 5.02 12.10 -1.80
N ALA A 71 5.88 11.83 -0.82
CA ALA A 71 7.14 12.57 -0.64
C ALA A 71 8.15 12.36 -1.79
N LYS A 72 8.01 11.30 -2.60
CA LYS A 72 8.84 11.09 -3.80
C LYS A 72 8.32 11.82 -5.04
N VAL A 73 7.01 12.03 -5.12
CA VAL A 73 6.34 12.49 -6.35
C VAL A 73 5.76 13.91 -6.25
N ASN A 74 5.79 14.50 -5.06
CA ASN A 74 5.32 15.86 -4.81
C ASN A 74 6.26 16.57 -3.80
N GLU A 75 7.02 17.55 -4.28
CA GLU A 75 8.00 18.27 -3.46
C GLU A 75 7.36 19.10 -2.34
N GLU A 76 6.18 19.68 -2.59
CA GLU A 76 5.44 20.44 -1.58
C GLU A 76 4.96 19.53 -0.46
N TRP A 77 4.49 18.31 -0.80
CA TRP A 77 4.20 17.29 0.19
C TRP A 77 5.43 16.94 1.02
N LYS A 78 6.55 16.64 0.36
CA LYS A 78 7.80 16.26 1.02
C LYS A 78 8.25 17.31 2.04
N ASN A 79 8.21 18.58 1.65
CA ASN A 79 8.76 19.68 2.44
C ASN A 79 7.84 20.13 3.59
N ASN A 80 6.51 19.99 3.43
CA ASN A 80 5.54 20.50 4.41
C ASN A 80 4.87 19.42 5.27
N VAL A 81 4.74 18.20 4.75
CA VAL A 81 4.06 17.09 5.44
C VAL A 81 5.04 15.96 5.76
N GLY A 82 5.90 15.60 4.80
CA GLY A 82 6.87 14.53 4.94
C GLY A 82 6.25 13.13 4.99
N THR A 83 6.92 12.23 5.71
CA THR A 83 6.62 10.80 5.76
C THR A 83 6.43 10.33 7.19
N GLY A 84 5.48 9.42 7.42
CA GLY A 84 5.35 8.77 8.71
C GLY A 84 4.11 7.90 8.86
N SER A 85 4.12 7.05 9.88
CA SER A 85 2.93 6.30 10.30
C SER A 85 1.84 7.23 10.86
N THR A 86 2.20 8.46 11.21
CA THR A 86 1.30 9.58 11.51
C THR A 86 1.98 10.87 11.03
N VAL A 87 1.22 11.75 10.39
CA VAL A 87 1.69 13.06 9.91
C VAL A 87 0.64 14.12 10.22
N LYS A 88 1.02 15.40 10.19
CA LYS A 88 0.07 16.51 10.29
C LYS A 88 -0.62 16.71 8.94
N TRP A 89 -1.71 15.97 8.72
CA TRP A 89 -2.48 16.03 7.47
C TRP A 89 -3.00 17.46 7.18
N PRO A 90 -2.79 18.01 5.97
CA PRO A 90 -3.34 19.30 5.58
C PRO A 90 -4.87 19.34 5.58
N ILE A 91 -5.49 18.24 5.14
CA ILE A 91 -6.94 18.07 5.06
C ILE A 91 -7.31 16.59 5.26
N GLY A 92 -8.59 16.34 5.51
CA GLY A 92 -9.20 15.03 5.35
C GLY A 92 -9.79 14.43 6.63
N LEU A 93 -10.89 13.71 6.45
CA LEU A 93 -11.57 12.97 7.51
C LEU A 93 -10.71 11.80 7.98
N GLY A 94 -10.71 11.54 9.28
CA GLY A 94 -9.94 10.44 9.88
C GLY A 94 -10.76 9.15 10.00
N GLY A 95 -10.43 8.13 9.20
CA GLY A 95 -10.92 6.76 9.36
C GLY A 95 -9.97 5.92 10.22
N LYS A 96 -10.49 5.13 11.15
CA LYS A 96 -9.69 4.18 11.93
C LYS A 96 -9.52 2.87 11.17
N GLY A 97 -8.27 2.43 10.94
CA GLY A 97 -7.98 1.23 10.16
C GLY A 97 -8.32 1.37 8.67
N ASN A 98 -8.09 0.31 7.89
CA ASN A 98 -8.53 0.26 6.48
C ASN A 98 -10.07 0.22 6.39
N ASP A 99 -10.73 -0.53 7.27
CA ASP A 99 -12.21 -0.61 7.33
C ASP A 99 -12.86 0.76 7.51
N GLY A 100 -12.32 1.59 8.40
CA GLY A 100 -12.85 2.93 8.62
C GLY A 100 -12.74 3.81 7.38
N ILE A 101 -11.63 3.74 6.65
CA ILE A 101 -11.48 4.47 5.38
C ILE A 101 -12.46 3.94 4.34
N ALA A 102 -12.53 2.61 4.16
CA ALA A 102 -13.44 1.98 3.21
C ALA A 102 -14.91 2.38 3.49
N ALA A 103 -15.33 2.36 4.76
CA ALA A 103 -16.66 2.78 5.18
C ALA A 103 -16.95 4.27 4.88
N PHE A 104 -15.97 5.15 5.06
CA PHE A 104 -16.10 6.56 4.67
C PHE A 104 -16.24 6.71 3.16
N VAL A 105 -15.39 6.06 2.37
CA VAL A 105 -15.45 6.13 0.90
C VAL A 105 -16.81 5.61 0.41
N GLN A 106 -17.29 4.48 0.93
CA GLN A 106 -18.57 3.90 0.56
C GLN A 106 -19.75 4.87 0.73
N ARG A 107 -19.79 5.61 1.85
CA ARG A 107 -20.96 6.43 2.22
C ARG A 107 -20.88 7.89 1.81
N LEU A 108 -19.70 8.38 1.41
CA LEU A 108 -19.47 9.79 1.08
C LEU A 108 -19.29 9.96 -0.42
N PRO A 109 -20.29 10.51 -1.14
CA PRO A 109 -20.11 10.92 -2.52
C PRO A 109 -18.98 11.94 -2.65
N GLY A 110 -18.09 11.72 -3.62
CA GLY A 110 -16.92 12.54 -3.90
C GLY A 110 -15.69 12.13 -3.10
N ALA A 111 -15.75 11.05 -2.31
CA ALA A 111 -14.65 10.65 -1.47
C ALA A 111 -13.46 10.05 -2.23
N ILE A 112 -12.27 10.25 -1.67
CA ILE A 112 -11.02 9.56 -2.02
C ILE A 112 -10.34 9.12 -0.72
N GLY A 113 -9.94 7.85 -0.65
CA GLY A 113 -9.22 7.30 0.50
C GLY A 113 -8.22 6.24 0.08
N TYR A 114 -7.04 6.25 0.70
CA TYR A 114 -6.06 5.18 0.49
C TYR A 114 -6.37 3.97 1.36
N VAL A 115 -6.42 2.80 0.73
CA VAL A 115 -6.61 1.51 1.39
C VAL A 115 -5.68 0.46 0.79
N GLU A 116 -5.41 -0.59 1.54
CA GLU A 116 -4.90 -1.84 0.97
C GLU A 116 -5.92 -2.42 -0.02
N TYR A 117 -5.45 -3.05 -1.11
CA TYR A 117 -6.25 -3.43 -2.27
C TYR A 117 -7.41 -4.37 -1.94
N ALA A 118 -7.21 -5.35 -1.07
CA ALA A 118 -8.26 -6.29 -0.70
C ALA A 118 -9.49 -5.58 -0.10
N TYR A 119 -9.30 -4.50 0.67
CA TYR A 119 -10.41 -3.76 1.28
C TYR A 119 -11.29 -3.05 0.25
N ALA A 120 -10.74 -2.59 -0.86
CA ALA A 120 -11.55 -2.02 -1.92
C ALA A 120 -12.27 -3.11 -2.71
N LYS A 121 -11.57 -4.19 -3.09
CA LYS A 121 -12.15 -5.28 -3.88
C LYS A 121 -13.28 -5.99 -3.12
N GLN A 122 -13.06 -6.34 -1.85
CA GLN A 122 -14.06 -7.04 -1.02
C GLN A 122 -15.28 -6.17 -0.68
N ASN A 123 -15.11 -4.84 -0.62
CA ASN A 123 -16.22 -3.91 -0.40
C ASN A 123 -16.82 -3.36 -1.70
N ASN A 124 -16.41 -3.87 -2.87
CA ASN A 124 -16.85 -3.40 -4.20
C ASN A 124 -16.68 -1.88 -4.40
N LEU A 125 -15.62 -1.30 -3.83
CA LEU A 125 -15.29 0.11 -4.01
C LEU A 125 -14.59 0.32 -5.35
N ALA A 126 -14.99 1.35 -6.09
CA ALA A 126 -14.27 1.78 -7.28
C ALA A 126 -12.86 2.24 -6.89
N TYR A 127 -11.86 1.91 -7.72
CA TYR A 127 -10.49 2.34 -7.55
C TYR A 127 -9.95 3.06 -8.78
N THR A 128 -8.86 3.81 -8.61
CA THR A 128 -8.17 4.48 -9.71
C THR A 128 -7.02 3.62 -10.25
N LYS A 129 -6.67 3.82 -11.51
CA LYS A 129 -5.31 3.54 -12.01
C LYS A 129 -4.36 4.62 -11.48
N LEU A 130 -3.06 4.32 -11.50
CA LEU A 130 -2.01 5.31 -11.22
C LEU A 130 -0.97 5.32 -12.32
N ILE A 131 -0.31 6.46 -12.51
CA ILE A 131 0.89 6.55 -13.35
C ILE A 131 2.07 5.95 -12.59
N SER A 132 2.75 4.97 -13.21
CA SER A 132 3.97 4.33 -12.70
C SER A 132 5.17 5.29 -12.73
N ALA A 133 6.29 4.90 -12.14
CA ALA A 133 7.52 5.70 -12.16
C ALA A 133 8.05 5.94 -13.58
N ASP A 134 7.71 5.06 -14.53
CA ASP A 134 8.09 5.16 -15.94
C ASP A 134 7.04 5.90 -16.79
N GLY A 135 6.03 6.52 -16.15
CA GLY A 135 5.06 7.39 -16.83
C GLY A 135 3.91 6.67 -17.52
N LYS A 136 3.70 5.37 -17.25
CA LYS A 136 2.62 4.58 -17.85
C LYS A 136 1.45 4.36 -16.87
N PRO A 137 0.18 4.39 -17.31
CA PRO A 137 -0.94 4.05 -16.45
C PRO A 137 -0.93 2.54 -16.14
N VAL A 138 -1.00 2.20 -14.86
CA VAL A 138 -0.99 0.83 -14.36
C VAL A 138 -2.20 0.59 -13.43
N SER A 139 -2.72 -0.64 -13.44
CA SER A 139 -3.81 -1.08 -12.56
C SER A 139 -3.25 -1.77 -11.31
N PRO A 140 -3.94 -1.71 -10.16
CA PRO A 140 -3.52 -2.43 -8.97
C PRO A 140 -3.91 -3.90 -9.06
N THR A 141 -2.96 -4.77 -9.44
CA THR A 141 -3.15 -6.23 -9.54
C THR A 141 -2.02 -6.95 -8.81
N GLU A 142 -2.24 -8.21 -8.44
CA GLU A 142 -1.22 -9.07 -7.81
C GLU A 142 0.10 -9.07 -8.59
N GLU A 143 0.04 -9.28 -9.91
CA GLU A 143 1.19 -9.23 -10.81
C GLU A 143 1.91 -7.88 -10.76
N ASN A 144 1.16 -6.77 -10.76
CA ASN A 144 1.74 -5.43 -10.77
C ASN A 144 2.36 -5.04 -9.42
N PHE A 145 1.87 -5.62 -8.32
CA PHE A 145 2.53 -5.53 -7.01
C PHE A 145 3.84 -6.32 -7.02
N ALA A 146 3.83 -7.55 -7.57
CA ALA A 146 5.05 -8.35 -7.72
C ALA A 146 6.09 -7.66 -8.62
N ASN A 147 5.66 -7.02 -9.71
CA ASN A 147 6.53 -6.26 -10.62
C ASN A 147 7.30 -5.15 -9.92
N ALA A 148 6.68 -4.44 -8.97
CA ALA A 148 7.35 -3.41 -8.18
C ALA A 148 8.46 -3.96 -7.25
N ALA A 149 8.46 -5.27 -6.95
CA ALA A 149 9.49 -5.92 -6.13
C ALA A 149 10.64 -6.54 -6.95
N LYS A 150 10.55 -6.62 -8.28
CA LYS A 150 11.54 -7.29 -9.15
C LYS A 150 12.96 -6.73 -9.02
N GLY A 151 13.10 -5.43 -8.78
CA GLY A 151 14.40 -4.76 -8.63
C GLY A 151 14.98 -4.76 -7.21
N ALA A 152 14.26 -5.31 -6.23
CA ALA A 152 14.67 -5.24 -4.83
C ALA A 152 15.75 -6.28 -4.48
N ASP A 153 16.85 -5.83 -3.88
CA ASP A 153 17.97 -6.68 -3.45
C ASP A 153 17.80 -7.10 -1.98
N TRP A 154 16.92 -8.08 -1.77
CA TRP A 154 16.56 -8.61 -0.44
C TRP A 154 17.74 -9.21 0.33
N SER A 155 18.83 -9.56 -0.35
CA SER A 155 20.04 -10.11 0.28
C SER A 155 20.73 -9.12 1.22
N LYS A 156 20.56 -7.81 0.97
CA LYS A 156 21.16 -6.75 1.80
C LYS A 156 20.31 -6.39 3.00
N THR A 157 18.98 -6.39 2.83
CA THR A 157 18.03 -6.03 3.88
C THR A 157 16.63 -6.49 3.51
N PHE A 158 15.85 -6.93 4.49
CA PHE A 158 14.42 -7.17 4.30
C PHE A 158 13.61 -5.87 4.27
N ALA A 159 14.15 -4.76 4.77
CA ALA A 159 13.48 -3.46 4.79
C ALA A 159 13.57 -2.75 3.41
N GLN A 160 13.03 -3.38 2.37
CA GLN A 160 13.01 -2.84 1.01
C GLN A 160 11.91 -1.80 0.85
N ASP A 161 12.24 -0.70 0.16
CA ASP A 161 11.28 0.30 -0.26
C ASP A 161 10.75 -0.04 -1.65
N LEU A 162 9.47 -0.38 -1.74
CA LEU A 162 8.81 -0.79 -2.99
C LEU A 162 7.94 0.33 -3.60
N THR A 163 8.03 1.55 -3.09
CA THR A 163 7.24 2.69 -3.60
C THR A 163 7.94 3.36 -4.78
N ASN A 164 7.17 3.73 -5.80
CA ASN A 164 7.60 4.41 -7.02
C ASN A 164 8.81 3.75 -7.72
N GLN A 165 8.82 2.42 -7.77
CA GLN A 165 9.86 1.64 -8.44
C GLN A 165 9.69 1.72 -9.96
N LYS A 166 10.82 1.70 -10.67
CA LYS A 166 10.86 1.55 -12.14
C LYS A 166 10.56 0.11 -12.53
N GLY A 167 10.12 -0.09 -13.76
CA GLY A 167 9.79 -1.40 -14.31
C GLY A 167 8.44 -1.38 -15.01
N GLU A 168 8.33 -2.23 -16.04
CA GLU A 168 7.06 -2.46 -16.72
C GLU A 168 6.01 -2.96 -15.73
N ASP A 169 4.82 -2.36 -15.80
CA ASP A 169 3.66 -2.65 -14.96
C ASP A 169 3.94 -2.68 -13.44
N ALA A 170 4.93 -1.90 -12.98
CA ALA A 170 5.19 -1.74 -11.55
C ALA A 170 4.16 -0.80 -10.90
N TRP A 171 3.33 -1.34 -9.99
CA TRP A 171 2.38 -0.53 -9.24
C TRP A 171 3.12 0.44 -8.30
N PRO A 172 2.85 1.77 -8.37
CA PRO A 172 3.70 2.77 -7.73
C PRO A 172 3.55 2.88 -6.21
N ILE A 173 2.51 2.31 -5.62
CA ILE A 173 2.28 2.34 -4.16
C ILE A 173 2.24 0.90 -3.63
N THR A 174 3.36 0.19 -3.79
CA THR A 174 3.56 -1.18 -3.32
C THR A 174 4.39 -1.20 -2.04
N SER A 175 4.15 -2.19 -1.17
CA SER A 175 4.96 -2.45 0.02
C SER A 175 4.83 -3.90 0.44
N THR A 176 5.89 -4.43 1.07
CA THR A 176 5.80 -5.67 1.84
C THR A 176 5.32 -5.37 3.28
N THR A 177 4.99 -6.40 4.05
CA THR A 177 4.65 -6.28 5.47
C THR A 177 5.56 -7.16 6.32
N PHE A 178 5.72 -6.82 7.59
CA PHE A 178 6.69 -7.45 8.48
C PHE A 178 6.03 -8.04 9.71
N ILE A 179 6.62 -9.15 10.16
CA ILE A 179 6.35 -9.75 11.45
C ILE A 179 7.52 -9.45 12.38
N LEU A 180 7.22 -8.97 13.58
CA LEU A 180 8.22 -8.72 14.62
C LEU A 180 8.13 -9.80 15.68
N ILE A 181 9.27 -10.44 15.95
CA ILE A 181 9.43 -11.46 16.99
C ILE A 181 10.69 -11.16 17.80
N HIS A 182 10.66 -11.47 19.09
CA HIS A 182 11.85 -11.33 19.94
C HIS A 182 12.94 -12.33 19.51
N LYS A 183 14.20 -11.90 19.54
CA LYS A 183 15.35 -12.79 19.27
C LYS A 183 15.54 -13.82 20.39
N ASP A 184 15.35 -13.38 21.63
CA ASP A 184 15.38 -14.21 22.85
C ASP A 184 13.93 -14.55 23.23
N GLN A 185 13.56 -15.80 23.01
CA GLN A 185 12.21 -16.31 23.21
C GLN A 185 12.05 -16.88 24.62
N LYS A 186 11.40 -16.10 25.49
CA LYS A 186 11.11 -16.50 26.88
C LYS A 186 10.13 -17.67 27.00
N LYS A 187 9.35 -17.90 25.95
CA LYS A 187 8.42 -19.01 25.77
C LYS A 187 8.77 -19.73 24.46
N PRO A 188 9.83 -20.55 24.45
CA PRO A 188 10.40 -21.09 23.23
C PRO A 188 9.41 -21.93 22.42
N GLU A 189 8.50 -22.64 23.09
CA GLU A 189 7.40 -23.37 22.46
C GLU A 189 6.49 -22.45 21.63
N GLN A 190 6.15 -21.26 22.14
CA GLN A 190 5.36 -20.28 21.39
C GLN A 190 6.15 -19.72 20.21
N GLY A 191 7.45 -19.43 20.41
CA GLY A 191 8.34 -18.97 19.35
C GLY A 191 8.43 -19.97 18.20
N THR A 192 8.64 -21.25 18.50
CA THR A 192 8.68 -22.33 17.50
C THR A 192 7.37 -22.44 16.72
N GLU A 193 6.21 -22.41 17.40
CA GLU A 193 4.91 -22.51 16.70
C GLU A 193 4.62 -21.29 15.83
N VAL A 194 5.04 -20.09 16.24
CA VAL A 194 4.97 -18.87 15.40
C VAL A 194 5.79 -19.06 14.12
N LEU A 195 7.03 -19.56 14.22
CA LEU A 195 7.87 -19.80 13.04
C LEU A 195 7.26 -20.87 12.12
N LYS A 196 6.75 -21.97 12.68
CA LYS A 196 6.06 -23.02 11.91
C LYS A 196 4.82 -22.50 11.19
N PHE A 197 4.05 -21.63 11.82
CA PHE A 197 2.86 -21.02 11.20
C PHE A 197 3.23 -20.23 9.94
N PHE A 198 4.23 -19.35 10.02
CA PHE A 198 4.68 -18.59 8.84
C PHE A 198 5.40 -19.47 7.81
N ASP A 199 6.16 -20.48 8.24
CA ASP A 199 6.79 -21.43 7.33
C ASP A 199 5.75 -22.26 6.54
N TRP A 200 4.67 -22.68 7.20
CA TRP A 200 3.51 -23.31 6.56
C TRP A 200 2.86 -22.34 5.56
N ALA A 201 2.64 -21.09 5.95
CA ALA A 201 2.05 -20.09 5.09
C ALA A 201 2.88 -19.86 3.81
N TYR A 202 4.22 -19.83 3.91
CA TYR A 202 5.08 -19.77 2.74
C TYR A 202 5.04 -21.04 1.88
N LYS A 203 4.92 -22.23 2.49
CA LYS A 203 4.91 -23.52 1.76
C LYS A 203 3.60 -23.79 1.03
N THR A 204 2.46 -23.42 1.61
CA THR A 204 1.15 -23.85 1.11
C THR A 204 0.13 -22.73 0.97
N GLY A 205 0.41 -21.54 1.52
CA GLY A 205 -0.55 -20.43 1.60
C GLY A 205 -0.59 -19.53 0.37
N ALA A 206 0.31 -19.70 -0.62
CA ALA A 206 0.41 -18.82 -1.78
C ALA A 206 -0.93 -18.61 -2.50
N LYS A 207 -1.66 -19.70 -2.77
CA LYS A 207 -2.99 -19.61 -3.41
C LYS A 207 -3.96 -18.75 -2.59
N GLN A 208 -4.00 -18.92 -1.27
CA GLN A 208 -4.90 -18.16 -0.40
C GLN A 208 -4.53 -16.67 -0.36
N ALA A 209 -3.23 -16.34 -0.40
CA ALA A 209 -2.75 -14.97 -0.51
C ALA A 209 -3.13 -14.35 -1.87
N ASN A 210 -2.94 -15.10 -2.95
CA ASN A 210 -3.27 -14.66 -4.30
C ASN A 210 -4.80 -14.52 -4.53
N ASP A 211 -5.62 -15.37 -3.92
CA ASP A 211 -7.09 -15.24 -3.93
C ASP A 211 -7.55 -13.92 -3.29
N LEU A 212 -6.72 -13.33 -2.42
CA LEU A 212 -6.88 -12.01 -1.80
C LEU A 212 -6.03 -10.90 -2.48
N ASP A 213 -5.45 -11.21 -3.65
CA ASP A 213 -4.63 -10.34 -4.50
C ASP A 213 -3.32 -9.85 -3.86
N TYR A 214 -2.81 -10.55 -2.85
CA TYR A 214 -1.45 -10.34 -2.36
C TYR A 214 -0.47 -11.12 -3.23
N ALA A 215 0.63 -10.46 -3.61
CA ALA A 215 1.77 -11.11 -4.26
C ALA A 215 2.56 -11.93 -3.23
N SER A 216 2.97 -13.13 -3.61
CA SER A 216 3.86 -13.96 -2.78
C SER A 216 5.30 -13.45 -2.84
N LEU A 217 6.03 -13.57 -1.73
CA LEU A 217 7.47 -13.32 -1.74
C LEU A 217 8.17 -14.35 -2.66
N PRO A 218 9.24 -13.96 -3.38
CA PRO A 218 10.03 -14.92 -4.16
C PRO A 218 10.63 -16.00 -3.26
N ASP A 219 10.73 -17.24 -3.75
CA ASP A 219 11.29 -18.38 -3.01
C ASP A 219 12.70 -18.08 -2.45
N SER A 220 13.52 -17.34 -3.22
CA SER A 220 14.85 -16.92 -2.78
C SER A 220 14.82 -16.05 -1.52
N VAL A 221 13.79 -15.19 -1.37
CA VAL A 221 13.59 -14.35 -0.19
C VAL A 221 13.07 -15.19 0.97
N VAL A 222 12.18 -16.15 0.71
CA VAL A 222 11.69 -17.09 1.73
C VAL A 222 12.85 -17.90 2.32
N GLU A 223 13.79 -18.37 1.51
CA GLU A 223 15.00 -19.06 1.99
C GLU A 223 15.91 -18.14 2.82
N GLN A 224 16.05 -16.88 2.44
CA GLN A 224 16.78 -15.89 3.26
C GLN A 224 16.11 -15.69 4.63
N VAL A 225 14.78 -15.62 4.67
CA VAL A 225 14.01 -15.53 5.93
C VAL A 225 14.24 -16.76 6.80
N ARG A 226 14.16 -17.97 6.22
CA ARG A 226 14.44 -19.23 6.91
C ARG A 226 15.87 -19.26 7.49
N ALA A 227 16.87 -18.83 6.71
CA ALA A 227 18.25 -18.75 7.17
C ALA A 227 18.43 -17.73 8.31
N ALA A 228 17.75 -16.59 8.24
CA ALA A 228 17.76 -15.58 9.29
C ALA A 228 17.13 -16.11 10.59
N TRP A 229 16.05 -16.89 10.52
CA TRP A 229 15.42 -17.49 11.70
C TRP A 229 16.36 -18.43 12.45
N LYS A 230 17.08 -19.33 11.75
CA LYS A 230 18.04 -20.28 12.35
C LYS A 230 19.15 -19.59 13.15
N THR A 231 19.52 -18.38 12.76
CA THR A 231 20.66 -17.64 13.34
C THR A 231 20.24 -16.63 14.41
N ASN A 232 19.02 -16.09 14.33
CA ASN A 232 18.58 -14.97 15.17
C ASN A 232 17.58 -15.35 16.26
N ILE A 233 16.82 -16.44 16.10
CA ILE A 233 15.72 -16.78 17.02
C ILE A 233 16.12 -17.96 17.90
N LYS A 234 16.31 -17.68 19.19
CA LYS A 234 16.86 -18.62 20.17
C LYS A 234 16.03 -18.63 21.44
N ASP A 235 16.07 -19.74 22.17
CA ASP A 235 15.62 -19.77 23.56
C ASP A 235 16.60 -19.02 24.49
N SER A 236 16.25 -18.93 25.77
CA SER A 236 17.07 -18.27 26.80
C SER A 236 18.41 -18.98 27.07
N SER A 237 18.61 -20.21 26.57
CA SER A 237 19.88 -20.95 26.63
C SER A 237 20.77 -20.74 25.40
N GLY A 238 20.26 -20.03 24.38
CA GLY A 238 20.96 -19.78 23.13
C GLY A 238 20.76 -20.85 22.06
N LYS A 239 19.87 -21.82 22.28
CA LYS A 239 19.55 -22.86 21.28
C LYS A 239 18.59 -22.30 20.22
N PRO A 240 18.89 -22.47 18.91
CA PRO A 240 17.98 -22.08 17.83
C PRO A 240 16.61 -22.77 17.91
N LEU A 241 15.56 -22.07 17.48
CA LEU A 241 14.18 -22.56 17.47
C LEU A 241 13.67 -23.00 16.08
N TYR A 242 14.51 -22.90 15.05
CA TYR A 242 14.26 -23.30 13.67
C TYR A 242 15.52 -23.90 13.03
#